data_AF-A0A956FAB0-F1
#
_entry.id   AF-A0A956FAB0-F1
#
_cell.length_a   1.000
_cell.length_b   1.000
_cell.length_c   1.000
_cell.angle_alpha   90.00
_cell.angle_beta   90.00
_cell.angle_gamma   90.00
#
_symmetry.space_group_name_H-M   'P 1'
#
loop_
_entity.id
_entity.type
_entity.pdbx_description
1 polymer ?
#
loop_
_entity_poly.entity_id
_entity_poly.type
_entity_poly.pdbx_seq_one_letter_code
_entity_poly.pdbx_strand_id
1 'polypeptide(L)'
;MALRGVRPSAAELQQVSDDPEALPGIVDAYLDDPRFGAIIRDLHNDDLLVLVDFMVFPAGFLPKGPVADVDGYRLNRSITEAPLRLVEHVVMEDRPYSEIVTADYTMADGPTAAVWGLPYDGDGQSWEQTQWQDERDHAGILSEPWLFQRFSSTLSNANRGRANAVSRALLCYDFLSRDIEVDASVNLADPDAVADAVVDNPACASCHQSLDPLASFFQDWSPVYVPSDIDYPFDSYIPGVFPDSGVQMRDPGYFGQAGEGLGELGQHIAEDPRFSLCAAQRFYAYFHQIDQGEVPLQVAAQLQGVLLDSDMSAKALTRAIVLDDEFRISHMEEPPTGEELEHDPVGVKKARPAQLALLFEDLTGFRWQTDLSEFDLAPIDLMADSFLGYNVLLGGIDSLFVTRPSHSYSATASLVLRNLAREAANAVVDAELSDPELGSRHLLTLVTSTDTDEDVVREQLAALYLRILARDEAPDGEAVSESHALFQAALEHSGDPVRAWKVTLTALLQDVEIAYY
;
A
#
# COMPACT_ATOMS: atom_id res chain seq x y z
N MET A 1 -6.39 -7.11 11.97
CA MET A 1 -5.77 -7.38 10.66
C MET A 1 -5.90 -6.20 9.72
N ALA A 2 -7.13 -5.80 9.34
CA ALA A 2 -7.37 -4.69 8.42
C ALA A 2 -6.57 -3.40 8.70
N LEU A 3 -6.61 -2.89 9.94
CA LEU A 3 -6.04 -1.58 10.31
C LEU A 3 -4.57 -1.59 10.73
N ARG A 4 -4.07 -2.69 11.30
CA ARG A 4 -2.73 -2.73 11.89
C ARG A 4 -1.83 -3.83 11.31
N GLY A 5 -2.36 -4.65 10.42
CA GLY A 5 -1.69 -5.87 9.96
C GLY A 5 -1.48 -6.92 11.03
N VAL A 6 -2.08 -6.81 12.22
CA VAL A 6 -1.93 -7.78 13.32
C VAL A 6 -3.27 -8.27 13.86
N ARG A 7 -3.26 -9.41 14.57
CA ARG A 7 -4.44 -9.93 15.27
C ARG A 7 -4.75 -9.11 16.55
N PRO A 8 -6.01 -9.04 16.99
CA PRO A 8 -6.33 -8.49 18.30
C PRO A 8 -5.62 -9.27 19.41
N SER A 9 -5.27 -8.58 20.50
CA SER A 9 -4.77 -9.22 21.71
C SER A 9 -5.86 -10.03 22.41
N ALA A 10 -5.47 -10.98 23.25
CA ALA A 10 -6.41 -11.75 24.07
C ALA A 10 -7.31 -10.86 24.95
N ALA A 11 -6.76 -9.74 25.46
CA ALA A 11 -7.51 -8.77 26.25
C ALA A 11 -8.59 -8.05 25.43
N GLU A 12 -8.27 -7.67 24.19
CA GLU A 12 -9.24 -7.03 23.28
C GLU A 12 -10.33 -8.02 22.85
N LEU A 13 -9.98 -9.28 22.56
CA LEU A 13 -10.96 -10.34 22.25
C LEU A 13 -11.90 -10.57 23.43
N GLN A 14 -11.36 -10.68 24.65
CA GLN A 14 -12.16 -10.83 25.86
C GLN A 14 -13.07 -9.62 26.10
N GLN A 15 -12.54 -8.41 25.90
CA GLN A 15 -13.30 -7.17 26.07
C GLN A 15 -14.53 -7.13 25.14
N VAL A 16 -14.37 -7.52 23.87
CA VAL A 16 -15.49 -7.57 22.91
C VAL A 16 -16.45 -8.73 23.20
N SER A 17 -15.94 -9.86 23.69
CA SER A 17 -16.77 -10.99 24.13
C SER A 17 -17.67 -10.62 25.32
N ASP A 18 -17.12 -9.85 26.27
CA ASP A 18 -17.84 -9.36 27.44
C ASP A 18 -18.81 -8.21 27.09
N ASP A 19 -18.41 -7.32 26.19
CA ASP A 19 -19.18 -6.17 25.75
C ASP A 19 -18.90 -5.84 24.26
N PRO A 20 -19.80 -6.24 23.33
CA PRO A 20 -19.65 -5.92 21.92
C PRO A 20 -19.59 -4.42 21.61
N GLU A 21 -20.14 -3.56 22.47
CA GLU A 21 -20.10 -2.10 22.32
C GLU A 21 -18.71 -1.50 22.60
N ALA A 22 -17.74 -2.31 23.05
CA ALA A 22 -16.35 -1.89 23.20
C ALA A 22 -15.60 -1.74 21.86
N LEU A 23 -16.08 -2.40 20.79
CA LEU A 23 -15.39 -2.47 19.51
C LEU A 23 -15.05 -1.09 18.90
N PRO A 24 -15.95 -0.09 18.89
CA PRO A 24 -15.62 1.23 18.33
C PRO A 24 -14.42 1.90 19.03
N GLY A 25 -14.30 1.77 20.36
CA GLY A 25 -13.16 2.33 21.10
C GLY A 25 -11.84 1.60 20.82
N ILE A 26 -11.90 0.30 20.52
CA ILE A 26 -10.74 -0.48 20.08
C ILE A 26 -10.32 -0.06 18.66
N VAL A 27 -11.29 0.17 17.77
CA VAL A 27 -11.02 0.70 16.41
C VAL A 27 -10.36 2.08 16.50
N ASP A 28 -10.84 2.96 17.36
CA ASP A 28 -10.24 4.29 17.58
C ASP A 28 -8.77 4.16 18.00
N ALA A 29 -8.46 3.28 18.96
CA ALA A 29 -7.08 3.01 19.36
C ALA A 29 -6.22 2.42 18.21
N TYR A 30 -6.83 1.64 17.31
CA TYR A 30 -6.11 1.07 16.16
C TYR A 30 -5.75 2.13 15.11
N LEU A 31 -6.58 3.15 14.93
CA LEU A 31 -6.33 4.24 13.99
C LEU A 31 -5.21 5.18 14.46
N ASP A 32 -4.90 5.18 15.76
CA ASP A 32 -3.77 5.91 16.34
C ASP A 32 -2.48 5.08 16.43
N ASP A 33 -2.55 3.78 16.13
CA ASP A 33 -1.39 2.91 16.12
C ASP A 33 -0.47 3.24 14.93
N PRO A 34 0.86 3.39 15.10
CA PRO A 34 1.78 3.67 14.00
C PRO A 34 1.70 2.67 12.83
N ARG A 35 1.28 1.43 13.09
CA ARG A 35 1.08 0.42 12.03
C ARG A 35 -0.03 0.78 11.06
N PHE A 36 -1.01 1.60 11.46
CA PHE A 36 -2.03 2.11 10.55
C PHE A 36 -1.42 2.98 9.45
N GLY A 37 -0.35 3.71 9.75
CA GLY A 37 0.42 4.46 8.74
C GLY A 37 0.96 3.57 7.62
N ALA A 38 1.42 2.35 7.94
CA ALA A 38 1.85 1.38 6.94
C ALA A 38 0.70 0.88 6.05
N ILE A 39 -0.50 0.70 6.62
CA ILE A 39 -1.72 0.35 5.86
C ILE A 39 -2.12 1.50 4.93
N ILE A 40 -2.03 2.75 5.41
CA ILE A 40 -2.30 3.94 4.59
C ILE A 40 -1.33 4.04 3.41
N ARG A 41 -0.04 3.78 3.62
CA ARG A 41 0.93 3.75 2.50
C ARG A 41 0.58 2.67 1.47
N ASP A 42 0.28 1.45 1.91
CA ASP A 42 -0.11 0.35 1.03
C ASP A 42 -1.40 0.68 0.24
N LEU A 43 -2.40 1.26 0.90
CA LEU A 43 -3.65 1.71 0.28
C LEU A 43 -3.42 2.72 -0.84
N HIS A 44 -2.60 3.74 -0.61
CA HIS A 44 -2.39 4.77 -1.63
C HIS A 44 -1.47 4.30 -2.76
N ASN A 45 -0.61 3.32 -2.51
CA ASN A 45 0.23 2.73 -3.54
C ASN A 45 -0.58 1.94 -4.59
N ASP A 46 -1.81 1.48 -4.28
CA ASP A 46 -2.68 0.78 -5.24
C ASP A 46 -2.91 1.53 -6.55
N ASP A 47 -2.83 2.84 -6.49
CA ASP A 47 -3.15 3.71 -7.62
C ASP A 47 -2.03 4.69 -7.96
N LEU A 48 -1.27 5.13 -6.96
CA LEU A 48 -0.08 5.94 -7.20
C LEU A 48 1.02 5.11 -7.85
N LEU A 49 1.08 3.81 -7.54
CA LEU A 49 2.04 2.87 -8.11
C LEU A 49 3.46 3.43 -8.04
N VAL A 50 3.87 3.90 -6.86
CA VAL A 50 5.15 4.58 -6.68
C VAL A 50 6.24 3.64 -6.16
N LEU A 51 5.89 2.46 -5.66
CA LEU A 51 6.85 1.50 -5.07
C LEU A 51 7.41 0.49 -6.08
N VAL A 52 7.67 0.93 -7.32
CA VAL A 52 8.21 0.08 -8.39
C VAL A 52 9.59 -0.50 -8.06
N ASP A 53 9.90 -1.66 -8.65
CA ASP A 53 11.19 -2.35 -8.54
C ASP A 53 12.39 -1.41 -8.67
N PHE A 54 13.23 -1.37 -7.64
CA PHE A 54 14.31 -0.38 -7.53
C PHE A 54 15.40 -0.48 -8.61
N MET A 55 15.60 -1.66 -9.21
CA MET A 55 16.63 -1.86 -10.25
C MET A 55 16.14 -1.53 -11.66
N VAL A 56 14.86 -1.22 -11.84
CA VAL A 56 14.24 -1.05 -13.15
C VAL A 56 13.84 0.41 -13.33
N PHE A 57 14.13 0.97 -14.50
CA PHE A 57 13.60 2.28 -14.88
C PHE A 57 12.06 2.26 -14.72
N PRO A 58 11.45 3.23 -14.03
CA PRO A 58 11.96 4.58 -13.79
C PRO A 58 12.77 4.81 -12.50
N ALA A 59 12.99 3.78 -11.67
CA ALA A 59 13.90 3.83 -10.52
C ALA A 59 15.37 3.63 -10.96
N GLY A 60 16.25 3.22 -10.05
CA GLY A 60 17.66 2.93 -10.32
C GLY A 60 18.60 4.08 -9.97
N PHE A 61 18.27 4.86 -8.94
CA PHE A 61 19.16 5.88 -8.39
C PHE A 61 20.42 5.22 -7.83
N LEU A 62 21.60 5.74 -8.20
CA LEU A 62 22.88 5.18 -7.77
C LEU A 62 23.38 5.87 -6.50
N PRO A 63 24.03 5.14 -5.57
CA PRO A 63 24.65 5.72 -4.40
C PRO A 63 25.92 6.48 -4.80
N LYS A 64 25.80 7.81 -4.90
CA LYS A 64 26.89 8.72 -5.28
C LYS A 64 26.74 10.09 -4.64
N GLY A 65 27.80 10.89 -4.69
CA GLY A 65 27.82 12.25 -4.13
C GLY A 65 27.45 12.24 -2.65
N PRO A 66 26.43 13.00 -2.20
CA PRO A 66 26.04 13.10 -0.79
C PRO A 66 25.43 11.81 -0.21
N VAL A 67 25.05 10.84 -1.04
CA VAL A 67 24.49 9.53 -0.63
C VAL A 67 25.39 8.36 -1.01
N ALA A 68 26.69 8.59 -1.18
CA ALA A 68 27.64 7.55 -1.58
C ALA A 68 27.76 6.39 -0.57
N ASP A 69 27.48 6.66 0.71
CA ASP A 69 27.53 5.67 1.79
C ASP A 69 26.16 5.01 2.06
N VAL A 70 25.12 5.37 1.32
CA VAL A 70 23.78 4.77 1.44
C VAL A 70 23.70 3.55 0.53
N ASP A 71 23.17 2.44 1.04
CA ASP A 71 22.91 1.26 0.22
C ASP A 71 21.91 1.58 -0.92
N GLY A 72 22.14 1.00 -2.11
CA GLY A 72 21.33 1.30 -3.30
C GLY A 72 19.85 0.93 -3.17
N TYR A 73 19.53 -0.18 -2.49
CA TYR A 73 18.15 -0.54 -2.22
C TYR A 73 17.50 0.45 -1.25
N ARG A 74 18.18 0.79 -0.14
CA ARG A 74 17.69 1.79 0.83
C ARG A 74 17.49 3.17 0.20
N LEU A 75 18.41 3.61 -0.66
CA LEU A 75 18.33 4.87 -1.38
C LEU A 75 17.06 4.93 -2.24
N ASN A 76 16.87 3.93 -3.09
CA ASN A 76 15.71 3.91 -3.97
C ASN A 76 14.42 3.78 -3.17
N ARG A 77 14.38 2.94 -2.14
CA ARG A 77 13.19 2.77 -1.30
C ARG A 77 12.80 4.07 -0.59
N SER A 78 13.78 4.82 -0.10
CA SER A 78 13.58 6.15 0.48
C SER A 78 12.92 7.10 -0.54
N ILE A 79 13.50 7.24 -1.74
CA ILE A 79 12.95 8.12 -2.79
C ILE A 79 11.54 7.70 -3.21
N THR A 80 11.32 6.38 -3.39
CA THR A 80 10.04 5.88 -3.90
C THR A 80 8.90 5.96 -2.89
N GLU A 81 9.19 5.91 -1.59
CA GLU A 81 8.20 6.06 -0.52
C GLU A 81 7.78 7.51 -0.28
N ALA A 82 8.55 8.51 -0.71
CA ALA A 82 8.35 9.92 -0.33
C ALA A 82 6.90 10.44 -0.54
N PRO A 83 6.22 10.19 -1.68
CA PRO A 83 4.82 10.60 -1.85
C PRO A 83 3.88 9.96 -0.82
N LEU A 84 4.12 8.68 -0.48
CA LEU A 84 3.29 7.95 0.48
C LEU A 84 3.54 8.40 1.92
N ARG A 85 4.72 8.92 2.22
CA ARG A 85 5.09 9.45 3.54
C ARG A 85 4.38 10.76 3.85
N LEU A 86 4.19 11.61 2.84
CA LEU A 86 3.33 12.79 2.95
C LEU A 86 1.88 12.39 3.25
N VAL A 87 1.35 11.43 2.50
CA VAL A 87 -0.02 10.94 2.72
C VAL A 87 -0.19 10.30 4.10
N GLU A 88 0.76 9.45 4.52
CA GLU A 88 0.79 8.88 5.87
C GLU A 88 0.77 9.99 6.92
N HIS A 89 1.60 11.00 6.80
CA HIS A 89 1.66 12.11 7.75
C HIS A 89 0.32 12.86 7.84
N VAL A 90 -0.30 13.19 6.70
CA VAL A 90 -1.62 13.84 6.66
C VAL A 90 -2.67 13.00 7.40
N VAL A 91 -2.76 11.70 7.10
CA VAL A 91 -3.76 10.82 7.71
C VAL A 91 -3.49 10.54 9.18
N MET A 92 -2.24 10.28 9.55
CA MET A 92 -1.87 9.91 10.93
C MET A 92 -2.00 11.10 11.89
N GLU A 93 -1.79 12.32 11.42
CA GLU A 93 -2.05 13.55 12.19
C GLU A 93 -3.51 14.02 12.13
N ASP A 94 -4.39 13.25 11.48
CA ASP A 94 -5.83 13.55 11.32
C ASP A 94 -6.09 14.94 10.71
N ARG A 95 -5.24 15.31 9.76
CA ARG A 95 -5.40 16.53 8.96
C ARG A 95 -6.46 16.32 7.87
N PRO A 96 -7.07 17.41 7.34
CA PRO A 96 -7.99 17.29 6.21
C PRO A 96 -7.33 16.53 5.05
N TYR A 97 -7.97 15.47 4.57
CA TYR A 97 -7.39 14.61 3.54
C TYR A 97 -7.05 15.34 2.23
N SER A 98 -7.68 16.48 1.95
CA SER A 98 -7.29 17.37 0.84
C SER A 98 -5.85 17.89 0.94
N GLU A 99 -5.25 17.91 2.13
CA GLU A 99 -3.88 18.36 2.36
C GLU A 99 -2.86 17.51 1.59
N ILE A 100 -3.20 16.27 1.18
CA ILE A 100 -2.32 15.47 0.32
C ILE A 100 -1.98 16.14 -1.02
N VAL A 101 -2.81 17.09 -1.49
CA VAL A 101 -2.61 17.85 -2.73
C VAL A 101 -2.51 19.36 -2.52
N THR A 102 -2.75 19.85 -1.30
CA THR A 102 -2.68 21.29 -0.98
C THR A 102 -1.58 21.65 0.02
N ALA A 103 -0.85 20.68 0.57
CA ALA A 103 0.22 20.93 1.53
C ALA A 103 1.27 21.89 0.96
N ASP A 104 1.67 22.85 1.79
CA ASP A 104 2.76 23.79 1.52
C ASP A 104 4.14 23.24 1.93
N TYR A 105 4.22 21.93 2.14
CA TYR A 105 5.40 21.20 2.59
C TYR A 105 5.50 19.82 1.93
N THR A 106 6.64 19.17 2.11
CA THR A 106 6.88 17.76 1.76
C THR A 106 7.47 17.02 2.96
N MET A 107 7.57 15.70 2.87
CA MET A 107 8.24 14.84 3.84
C MET A 107 9.52 14.28 3.21
N ALA A 108 10.63 14.33 3.94
CA ALA A 108 11.88 13.70 3.51
C ALA A 108 12.61 13.05 4.69
N ASP A 109 13.28 11.94 4.41
CA ASP A 109 14.39 11.42 5.21
C ASP A 109 15.73 11.91 4.65
N GLY A 110 16.85 11.49 5.25
CA GLY A 110 18.19 11.92 4.83
C GLY A 110 18.51 11.67 3.35
N PRO A 111 18.35 10.43 2.83
CA PRO A 111 18.62 10.13 1.43
C PRO A 111 17.73 10.91 0.45
N THR A 112 16.43 11.00 0.70
CA THR A 112 15.50 11.77 -0.15
C THR A 112 15.88 13.25 -0.16
N ALA A 113 16.17 13.82 1.02
CA ALA A 113 16.59 15.21 1.13
C ALA A 113 17.90 15.48 0.38
N ALA A 114 18.88 14.58 0.47
CA ALA A 114 20.16 14.71 -0.21
C ALA A 114 20.05 14.62 -1.74
N VAL A 115 19.17 13.77 -2.27
CA VAL A 115 18.95 13.63 -3.72
C VAL A 115 18.27 14.87 -4.29
N TRP A 116 17.29 15.44 -3.57
CA TRP A 116 16.50 16.58 -4.04
C TRP A 116 16.98 17.94 -3.53
N GLY A 117 18.02 17.99 -2.70
CA GLY A 117 18.56 19.24 -2.16
C GLY A 117 17.66 19.92 -1.13
N LEU A 118 16.89 19.14 -0.36
CA LEU A 118 15.97 19.65 0.65
C LEU A 118 16.72 19.95 1.97
N PRO A 119 16.29 20.98 2.73
CA PRO A 119 16.73 21.15 4.11
C PRO A 119 16.35 19.93 4.96
N TYR A 120 17.28 19.42 5.76
CA TYR A 120 17.04 18.29 6.64
C TYR A 120 18.00 18.35 7.84
N ASP A 121 17.43 18.39 9.05
CA ASP A 121 18.16 18.49 10.32
C ASP A 121 18.03 17.21 11.19
N GLY A 122 17.42 16.16 10.64
CA GLY A 122 17.14 14.89 11.31
C GLY A 122 18.33 13.93 11.44
N ASP A 123 18.05 12.70 11.87
CA ASP A 123 19.07 11.67 12.13
C ASP A 123 19.49 10.88 10.87
N GLY A 124 18.90 11.21 9.72
CA GLY A 124 19.10 10.58 8.42
C GLY A 124 18.13 9.42 8.15
N GLN A 125 17.35 9.01 9.14
CA GLN A 125 16.38 7.91 9.07
C GLN A 125 14.95 8.37 9.38
N SER A 126 14.78 9.39 10.23
CA SER A 126 13.50 10.01 10.50
C SER A 126 12.95 10.70 9.26
N TRP A 127 11.65 10.51 9.00
CA TRP A 127 10.91 11.31 8.05
C TRP A 127 10.49 12.61 8.73
N GLU A 128 10.88 13.74 8.15
CA GLU A 128 10.62 15.07 8.71
C GLU A 128 9.96 15.97 7.68
N GLN A 129 9.13 16.89 8.17
CA GLN A 129 8.55 17.93 7.34
C GLN A 129 9.66 18.87 6.85
N THR A 130 9.67 19.14 5.55
CA THR A 130 10.58 20.07 4.89
C THR A 130 9.87 20.76 3.72
N GLN A 131 10.60 21.55 2.93
CA GLN A 131 10.03 22.36 1.86
C GLN A 131 10.98 22.45 0.65
N TRP A 132 10.41 22.42 -0.55
CA TRP A 132 11.12 22.72 -1.80
C TRP A 132 11.80 24.10 -1.74
N GLN A 133 12.94 24.23 -2.43
CA GLN A 133 13.78 25.44 -2.41
C GLN A 133 13.80 26.17 -3.76
N ASP A 134 13.08 25.65 -4.75
CA ASP A 134 13.01 26.18 -6.11
C ASP A 134 11.68 26.92 -6.36
N GLU A 135 11.41 27.27 -7.61
CA GLU A 135 10.26 28.08 -8.02
C GLU A 135 8.96 27.27 -8.18
N ARG A 136 8.97 25.95 -7.91
CA ARG A 136 7.75 25.14 -8.01
C ARG A 136 6.75 25.54 -6.92
N ASP A 137 5.48 25.52 -7.28
CA ASP A 137 4.43 25.63 -6.27
C ASP A 137 4.39 24.38 -5.38
N HIS A 138 4.17 24.60 -4.10
CA HIS A 138 3.86 23.51 -3.18
C HIS A 138 2.42 23.03 -3.40
N ALA A 139 2.26 21.72 -3.58
CA ALA A 139 0.97 21.09 -3.89
C ALA A 139 0.93 19.64 -3.39
N GLY A 140 1.43 19.41 -2.18
CA GLY A 140 1.59 18.06 -1.60
C GLY A 140 2.25 17.09 -2.59
N ILE A 141 1.62 15.93 -2.82
CA ILE A 141 2.16 14.89 -3.73
C ILE A 141 2.28 15.35 -5.18
N LEU A 142 1.58 16.41 -5.61
CA LEU A 142 1.67 16.96 -6.97
C LEU A 142 2.97 17.74 -7.17
N SER A 143 3.73 18.02 -6.11
CA SER A 143 5.03 18.66 -6.16
C SER A 143 6.20 17.68 -6.00
N GLU A 144 5.92 16.37 -5.96
CA GLU A 144 6.91 15.30 -5.76
C GLU A 144 7.62 14.89 -7.06
N PRO A 145 8.96 15.02 -7.13
CA PRO A 145 9.75 14.57 -8.29
C PRO A 145 9.54 13.11 -8.65
N TRP A 146 9.44 12.24 -7.64
CA TRP A 146 9.32 10.82 -7.88
C TRP A 146 8.02 10.46 -8.60
N LEU A 147 6.91 11.14 -8.30
CA LEU A 147 5.64 10.91 -8.97
C LEU A 147 5.77 11.14 -10.50
N PHE A 148 6.48 12.18 -10.90
CA PHE A 148 6.65 12.53 -12.32
C PHE A 148 7.76 11.75 -13.02
N GLN A 149 8.70 11.18 -12.28
CA GLN A 149 9.63 10.19 -12.81
C GLN A 149 8.92 8.85 -13.02
N ARG A 150 8.11 8.41 -12.05
CA ARG A 150 7.28 7.20 -12.16
C ARG A 150 6.33 7.26 -13.35
N PHE A 151 5.74 8.43 -13.58
CA PHE A 151 4.93 8.74 -14.75
C PHE A 151 5.69 9.68 -15.69
N SER A 152 6.89 9.26 -16.14
CA SER A 152 7.68 10.00 -17.11
C SER A 152 6.89 10.33 -18.38
N SER A 153 7.30 11.39 -19.05
CA SER A 153 6.69 11.90 -20.27
C SER A 153 7.71 12.05 -21.39
N THR A 154 7.23 12.35 -22.58
CA THR A 154 8.03 12.67 -23.76
C THR A 154 7.49 13.96 -24.34
N LEU A 155 8.29 14.62 -25.20
CA LEU A 155 7.85 15.85 -25.88
C LEU A 155 6.55 15.63 -26.67
N SER A 156 6.34 14.45 -27.26
CA SER A 156 5.10 14.11 -27.97
C SER A 156 3.93 13.81 -27.03
N ASN A 157 4.19 13.17 -25.89
CA ASN A 157 3.16 12.90 -24.87
C ASN A 157 2.70 14.19 -24.17
N ALA A 158 3.60 15.17 -24.00
CA ALA A 158 3.32 16.49 -23.45
C ALA A 158 2.53 16.41 -22.13
N ASN A 159 2.99 15.58 -21.19
CA ASN A 159 2.40 15.32 -19.87
C ASN A 159 0.99 14.72 -19.83
N ARG A 160 0.38 14.32 -20.96
CA ARG A 160 -0.95 13.68 -20.96
C ARG A 160 -0.98 12.39 -20.14
N GLY A 161 0.13 11.65 -20.10
CA GLY A 161 0.27 10.47 -19.24
C GLY A 161 0.22 10.81 -17.75
N ARG A 162 0.92 11.88 -17.33
CA ARG A 162 0.90 12.41 -15.95
C ARG A 162 -0.48 12.89 -15.56
N ALA A 163 -1.12 13.67 -16.43
CA ALA A 163 -2.49 14.14 -16.23
C ALA A 163 -3.48 12.99 -16.05
N ASN A 164 -3.40 11.94 -16.87
CA ASN A 164 -4.27 10.77 -16.69
C ASN A 164 -3.93 9.99 -15.42
N ALA A 165 -2.66 9.85 -15.06
CA ALA A 165 -2.26 9.18 -13.82
C ALA A 165 -2.82 9.90 -12.59
N VAL A 166 -2.66 11.23 -12.52
CA VAL A 166 -3.22 12.08 -11.45
C VAL A 166 -4.75 12.03 -11.44
N SER A 167 -5.40 12.14 -12.60
CA SER A 167 -6.87 12.08 -12.70
C SER A 167 -7.42 10.72 -12.27
N ARG A 168 -6.78 9.61 -12.65
CA ARG A 168 -7.15 8.28 -12.20
C ARG A 168 -6.93 8.14 -10.69
N ALA A 169 -5.76 8.57 -10.22
CA ALA A 169 -5.33 8.50 -8.82
C ALA A 169 -6.17 9.37 -7.87
N LEU A 170 -6.71 10.50 -8.31
CA LEU A 170 -7.35 11.44 -7.39
C LEU A 170 -8.83 11.64 -7.67
N LEU A 171 -9.31 11.33 -8.89
CA LEU A 171 -10.69 11.59 -9.30
C LEU A 171 -11.42 10.32 -9.76
N CYS A 172 -10.74 9.16 -9.76
CA CYS A 172 -11.28 7.90 -10.26
C CYS A 172 -11.74 8.03 -11.73
N TYR A 173 -11.11 8.94 -12.47
CA TYR A 173 -11.45 9.25 -13.84
C TYR A 173 -10.27 8.90 -14.74
N ASP A 174 -10.38 7.79 -15.46
CA ASP A 174 -9.39 7.33 -16.44
C ASP A 174 -9.84 7.72 -17.85
N PHE A 175 -9.07 8.61 -18.50
CA PHE A 175 -9.31 9.03 -19.88
C PHE A 175 -9.22 7.86 -20.88
N LEU A 176 -8.53 6.76 -20.53
CA LEU A 176 -8.38 5.58 -21.38
C LEU A 176 -9.55 4.58 -21.25
N SER A 177 -10.45 4.77 -20.28
CA SER A 177 -11.63 3.91 -20.13
C SER A 177 -12.74 4.23 -21.14
N ARG A 178 -12.64 5.37 -21.83
CA ARG A 178 -13.65 5.83 -22.79
C ARG A 178 -13.46 5.16 -24.13
N ASP A 179 -14.51 4.50 -24.60
CA ASP A 179 -14.55 3.99 -25.97
C ASP A 179 -14.75 5.16 -26.95
N ILE A 180 -13.82 5.30 -27.91
CA ILE A 180 -13.90 6.31 -28.96
C ILE A 180 -13.77 5.64 -30.33
N GLU A 181 -14.70 5.95 -31.22
CA GLU A 181 -14.55 5.60 -32.63
C GLU A 181 -13.80 6.73 -33.33
N VAL A 182 -12.53 6.50 -33.64
CA VAL A 182 -11.74 7.43 -34.43
C VAL A 182 -12.17 7.30 -35.89
N ASP A 183 -12.64 8.41 -36.46
CA ASP A 183 -13.01 8.48 -37.88
C ASP A 183 -11.81 8.11 -38.76
N ALA A 184 -12.01 7.18 -39.70
CA ALA A 184 -11.01 6.76 -40.68
C ALA A 184 -10.53 7.90 -41.61
N SER A 185 -11.19 9.06 -41.57
CA SER A 185 -10.75 10.28 -42.26
C SER A 185 -9.51 10.93 -41.64
N VAL A 186 -9.19 10.65 -40.38
CA VAL A 186 -7.99 11.18 -39.70
C VAL A 186 -6.79 10.30 -40.04
N ASN A 187 -5.76 10.89 -40.65
CA ASN A 187 -4.51 10.18 -40.93
C ASN A 187 -3.65 10.07 -39.66
N LEU A 188 -3.82 8.98 -38.92
CA LEU A 188 -3.06 8.72 -37.69
C LEU A 188 -1.54 8.52 -37.89
N ALA A 189 -1.06 8.43 -39.12
CA ALA A 189 0.36 8.36 -39.42
C ALA A 189 1.01 9.75 -39.64
N ASP A 190 0.21 10.82 -39.68
CA ASP A 190 0.67 12.19 -39.87
C ASP A 190 0.50 12.98 -38.55
N PRO A 191 1.61 13.41 -37.92
CA PRO A 191 1.54 14.10 -36.63
C PRO A 191 0.79 15.45 -36.71
N ASP A 192 0.85 16.15 -37.85
CA ASP A 192 0.16 17.42 -38.02
C ASP A 192 -1.36 17.16 -38.16
N ALA A 193 -1.76 16.13 -38.90
CA ALA A 193 -3.16 15.73 -39.03
C ALA A 193 -3.76 15.29 -37.68
N VAL A 194 -2.97 14.64 -36.82
CA VAL A 194 -3.38 14.27 -35.45
C VAL A 194 -3.48 15.52 -34.58
N ALA A 195 -2.51 16.44 -34.66
CA ALA A 195 -2.53 17.69 -33.89
C ALA A 195 -3.76 18.56 -34.21
N ASP A 196 -4.15 18.63 -35.49
CA ASP A 196 -5.39 19.32 -35.89
C ASP A 196 -6.63 18.56 -35.40
N ALA A 197 -6.64 17.22 -35.51
CA ALA A 197 -7.78 16.41 -35.11
C ALA A 197 -8.08 16.48 -33.61
N VAL A 198 -7.08 16.55 -32.73
CA VAL A 198 -7.33 16.65 -31.27
C VAL A 198 -8.04 17.94 -30.87
N VAL A 199 -8.04 18.96 -31.73
CA VAL A 199 -8.78 20.21 -31.54
C VAL A 199 -10.12 20.19 -32.29
N ASP A 200 -10.11 19.83 -33.58
CA ASP A 200 -11.24 20.04 -34.48
C ASP A 200 -12.13 18.82 -34.67
N ASN A 201 -11.61 17.61 -34.47
CA ASN A 201 -12.39 16.38 -34.59
C ASN A 201 -13.19 16.14 -33.29
N PRO A 202 -14.52 16.07 -33.32
CA PRO A 202 -15.33 15.89 -32.11
C PRO A 202 -14.98 14.64 -31.29
N ALA A 203 -14.55 13.55 -31.94
CA ALA A 203 -14.18 12.32 -31.23
C ALA A 203 -12.92 12.54 -30.38
N CYS A 204 -11.88 13.12 -30.98
CA CYS A 204 -10.61 13.40 -30.28
C CYS A 204 -10.78 14.54 -29.24
N ALA A 205 -11.47 15.62 -29.61
CA ALA A 205 -11.71 16.77 -28.74
C ALA A 205 -12.49 16.40 -27.46
N SER A 206 -13.33 15.36 -27.51
CA SER A 206 -14.14 14.90 -26.36
C SER A 206 -13.31 14.50 -25.12
N CYS A 207 -12.03 14.16 -25.31
CA CYS A 207 -11.07 13.92 -24.24
C CYS A 207 -10.02 15.04 -24.15
N HIS A 208 -9.48 15.47 -25.29
CA HIS A 208 -8.37 16.43 -25.34
C HIS A 208 -8.74 17.83 -24.83
N GLN A 209 -10.01 18.24 -24.87
CA GLN A 209 -10.44 19.51 -24.30
C GLN A 209 -10.22 19.61 -22.79
N SER A 210 -10.20 18.49 -22.06
CA SER A 210 -9.88 18.46 -20.62
C SER A 210 -8.47 17.95 -20.34
N LEU A 211 -8.00 16.95 -21.11
CA LEU A 211 -6.71 16.31 -20.88
C LEU A 211 -5.52 17.23 -21.17
N ASP A 212 -5.54 17.96 -22.29
CA ASP A 212 -4.40 18.78 -22.70
C ASP A 212 -4.19 20.02 -21.79
N PRO A 213 -5.24 20.76 -21.39
CA PRO A 213 -5.09 21.81 -20.37
C PRO A 213 -4.63 21.27 -19.01
N LEU A 214 -5.13 20.10 -18.59
CA LEU A 214 -4.68 19.47 -17.34
C LEU A 214 -3.20 19.08 -17.39
N ALA A 215 -2.75 18.56 -18.55
CA ALA A 215 -1.35 18.22 -18.77
C ALA A 215 -0.41 19.44 -18.73
N SER A 216 -0.93 20.63 -19.06
CA SER A 216 -0.14 21.85 -19.13
C SER A 216 0.27 22.37 -17.76
N PHE A 217 -0.37 21.95 -16.66
CA PHE A 217 0.12 22.20 -15.29
C PHE A 217 1.49 21.56 -15.00
N PHE A 218 1.88 20.53 -15.75
CA PHE A 218 3.14 19.80 -15.53
C PHE A 218 4.25 20.20 -16.53
N GLN A 219 4.07 21.28 -17.29
CA GLN A 219 4.96 21.69 -18.39
C GLN A 219 6.37 22.10 -17.96
N ASP A 220 6.58 22.34 -16.66
CA ASP A 220 7.86 22.73 -16.09
C ASP A 220 8.63 21.53 -15.52
N TRP A 221 8.07 20.32 -15.59
CA TRP A 221 8.76 19.12 -15.10
C TRP A 221 9.58 18.48 -16.20
N SER A 222 10.82 18.10 -15.90
CA SER A 222 11.66 17.35 -16.82
C SER A 222 10.88 16.19 -17.45
N PRO A 223 10.84 16.06 -18.79
CA PRO A 223 10.04 15.02 -19.44
C PRO A 223 10.49 13.63 -18.98
N VAL A 224 11.80 13.39 -18.99
CA VAL A 224 12.40 12.12 -18.59
C VAL A 224 13.87 12.35 -18.25
N TYR A 225 14.37 11.64 -17.24
CA TYR A 225 15.80 11.52 -16.96
C TYR A 225 16.13 10.07 -16.55
N VAL A 226 17.39 9.70 -16.74
CA VAL A 226 17.91 8.39 -16.31
C VAL A 226 18.56 8.57 -14.94
N PRO A 227 18.04 7.93 -13.86
CA PRO A 227 18.55 8.16 -12.51
C PRO A 227 20.05 7.88 -12.32
N SER A 228 20.65 6.99 -13.12
CA SER A 228 22.09 6.74 -13.09
C SER A 228 22.95 7.93 -13.57
N ASP A 229 22.38 8.79 -14.41
CA ASP A 229 23.12 9.77 -15.20
C ASP A 229 23.04 11.19 -14.63
N ILE A 230 22.19 11.42 -13.62
CA ILE A 230 21.99 12.73 -12.96
C ILE A 230 22.92 12.92 -11.75
N ASP A 231 23.42 14.12 -11.49
CA ASP A 231 24.18 14.40 -10.26
C ASP A 231 23.26 14.90 -9.14
N TYR A 232 23.64 14.68 -7.87
CA TYR A 232 22.85 15.13 -6.71
C TYR A 232 23.49 16.37 -6.05
N PRO A 233 22.69 17.32 -5.54
CA PRO A 233 21.22 17.35 -5.64
C PRO A 233 20.77 17.58 -7.10
N PHE A 234 19.66 16.95 -7.49
CA PHE A 234 19.10 17.05 -8.83
C PHE A 234 17.82 17.87 -8.81
N ASP A 235 17.75 18.89 -9.68
CA ASP A 235 16.53 19.64 -9.91
C ASP A 235 15.80 19.09 -11.15
N SER A 236 14.61 18.55 -10.93
CA SER A 236 13.74 18.04 -11.99
C SER A 236 12.67 19.04 -12.43
N TYR A 237 12.56 20.17 -11.73
CA TYR A 237 11.68 21.28 -12.09
C TYR A 237 12.50 22.29 -12.92
N ILE A 238 12.21 22.33 -14.22
CA ILE A 238 12.88 23.16 -15.22
C ILE A 238 11.80 24.04 -15.87
N PRO A 239 11.58 25.27 -15.36
CA PRO A 239 10.58 26.18 -15.90
C PRO A 239 10.65 26.30 -17.43
N GLY A 240 9.52 26.10 -18.10
CA GLY A 240 9.37 26.23 -19.55
C GLY A 240 9.98 25.09 -20.38
N VAL A 241 10.44 23.97 -19.79
CA VAL A 241 11.17 22.92 -20.53
C VAL A 241 10.42 22.38 -21.75
N PHE A 242 9.09 22.23 -21.67
CA PHE A 242 8.27 21.78 -22.82
C PHE A 242 8.13 22.86 -23.91
N PRO A 243 7.65 24.09 -23.61
CA PRO A 243 7.65 25.19 -24.57
C PRO A 243 9.01 25.48 -25.21
N ASP A 244 10.09 25.50 -24.42
CA ASP A 244 11.45 25.74 -24.90
C ASP A 244 11.96 24.63 -25.82
N SER A 245 11.43 23.42 -25.66
CA SER A 245 11.64 22.28 -26.55
C SER A 245 10.75 22.31 -27.81
N GLY A 246 9.97 23.39 -28.02
CA GLY A 246 9.11 23.59 -29.18
C GLY A 246 7.75 22.89 -29.09
N VAL A 247 7.35 22.40 -27.91
CA VAL A 247 6.03 21.80 -27.70
C VAL A 247 4.98 22.89 -27.56
N GLN A 248 3.93 22.82 -28.37
CA GLN A 248 2.78 23.74 -28.26
C GLN A 248 1.86 23.26 -27.14
N MET A 249 2.06 23.80 -25.94
CA MET A 249 1.18 23.56 -24.79
C MET A 249 -0.13 24.36 -24.94
N ARG A 250 -1.20 23.87 -24.32
CA ARG A 250 -2.43 24.66 -24.15
C ARG A 250 -2.30 25.51 -22.89
N ASP A 251 -3.15 26.51 -22.77
CA ASP A 251 -3.29 27.20 -21.48
C ASP A 251 -3.70 26.18 -20.40
N PRO A 252 -3.07 26.19 -19.21
CA PRO A 252 -3.43 25.26 -18.16
C PRO A 252 -4.88 25.42 -17.72
N GLY A 253 -5.52 24.29 -17.41
CA GLY A 253 -6.92 24.29 -17.03
C GLY A 253 -7.41 22.94 -16.51
N TYR A 254 -8.37 22.99 -15.61
CA TYR A 254 -8.94 21.85 -14.91
C TYR A 254 -10.42 21.70 -15.29
N PHE A 255 -10.72 20.74 -16.18
CA PHE A 255 -12.09 20.44 -16.64
C PHE A 255 -12.93 21.69 -17.03
N GLY A 256 -12.28 22.65 -17.72
CA GLY A 256 -12.90 23.89 -18.18
C GLY A 256 -12.73 25.10 -17.24
N GLN A 257 -12.14 24.90 -16.07
CA GLN A 257 -11.71 25.98 -15.17
C GLN A 257 -10.28 26.39 -15.53
N ALA A 258 -10.01 27.68 -15.72
CA ALA A 258 -8.65 28.16 -15.93
C ALA A 258 -7.87 28.09 -14.61
N GLY A 259 -6.56 27.89 -14.68
CA GLY A 259 -5.69 28.00 -13.52
C GLY A 259 -4.22 28.06 -13.92
N GLU A 260 -3.35 28.34 -12.96
CA GLU A 260 -1.91 28.43 -13.15
C GLU A 260 -1.16 27.72 -12.02
N GLY A 261 -0.11 26.97 -12.37
CA GLY A 261 0.76 26.33 -11.39
C GLY A 261 0.15 25.15 -10.62
N LEU A 262 0.99 24.44 -9.87
CA LEU A 262 0.54 23.24 -9.16
C LEU A 262 -0.32 23.58 -7.93
N GLY A 263 -0.13 24.76 -7.34
CA GLY A 263 -0.90 25.19 -6.17
C GLY A 263 -2.39 25.31 -6.50
N GLU A 264 -2.74 25.99 -7.60
CA GLU A 264 -4.14 26.09 -8.04
C GLU A 264 -4.69 24.74 -8.54
N LEU A 265 -3.86 23.91 -9.18
CA LEU A 265 -4.26 22.53 -9.53
C LEU A 265 -4.65 21.73 -8.28
N GLY A 266 -3.83 21.80 -7.22
CA GLY A 266 -4.09 21.15 -5.95
C GLY A 266 -5.43 21.60 -5.33
N GLN A 267 -5.70 22.91 -5.35
CA GLN A 267 -6.98 23.47 -4.89
C GLN A 267 -8.16 23.00 -5.76
N HIS A 268 -8.03 23.05 -7.09
CA HIS A 268 -9.08 22.57 -7.99
C HIS A 268 -9.41 21.09 -7.79
N ILE A 269 -8.40 20.25 -7.52
CA ILE A 269 -8.60 18.83 -7.19
C ILE A 269 -9.28 18.68 -5.83
N ALA A 270 -8.81 19.39 -4.80
CA ALA A 270 -9.36 19.32 -3.45
C ALA A 270 -10.84 19.74 -3.39
N GLU A 271 -11.23 20.74 -4.17
CA GLU A 271 -12.60 21.26 -4.25
C GLU A 271 -13.52 20.42 -5.15
N ASP A 272 -12.97 19.49 -5.95
CA ASP A 272 -13.76 18.65 -6.85
C ASP A 272 -14.52 17.56 -6.05
N PRO A 273 -15.85 17.45 -6.16
CA PRO A 273 -16.59 16.38 -5.49
C PRO A 273 -16.13 14.97 -5.90
N ARG A 274 -15.52 14.80 -7.08
CA ARG A 274 -14.92 13.52 -7.48
C ARG A 274 -13.73 13.14 -6.62
N PHE A 275 -13.01 14.09 -6.02
CA PHE A 275 -11.88 13.79 -5.15
C PHE A 275 -12.31 13.06 -3.87
N SER A 276 -13.28 13.61 -3.13
CA SER A 276 -13.81 12.96 -1.93
C SER A 276 -14.59 11.69 -2.24
N LEU A 277 -15.32 11.63 -3.36
CA LEU A 277 -15.98 10.40 -3.81
C LEU A 277 -14.95 9.31 -4.14
N CYS A 278 -13.86 9.68 -4.82
CA CYS A 278 -12.81 8.74 -5.19
C CYS A 278 -12.06 8.20 -3.98
N ALA A 279 -11.77 9.07 -3.00
CA ALA A 279 -11.21 8.65 -1.72
C ALA A 279 -12.10 7.62 -1.01
N ALA A 280 -13.42 7.88 -0.93
CA ALA A 280 -14.38 6.95 -0.38
C ALA A 280 -14.38 5.59 -1.11
N GLN A 281 -14.36 5.59 -2.46
CA GLN A 281 -14.28 4.36 -3.25
C GLN A 281 -13.02 3.56 -2.95
N ARG A 282 -11.86 4.21 -2.91
CA ARG A 282 -10.57 3.54 -2.71
C ARG A 282 -10.44 2.93 -1.33
N PHE A 283 -10.83 3.68 -0.29
CA PHE A 283 -10.78 3.16 1.07
C PHE A 283 -11.72 1.95 1.20
N TYR A 284 -12.94 2.05 0.67
CA TYR A 284 -13.86 0.92 0.69
C TYR A 284 -13.31 -0.29 -0.06
N ALA A 285 -12.83 -0.12 -1.29
CA ALA A 285 -12.27 -1.19 -2.12
C ALA A 285 -11.08 -1.87 -1.44
N TYR A 286 -10.17 -1.09 -0.86
CA TYR A 286 -9.01 -1.60 -0.14
C TYR A 286 -9.41 -2.46 1.06
N PHE A 287 -10.33 -1.99 1.91
CA PHE A 287 -10.72 -2.73 3.10
C PHE A 287 -11.59 -3.95 2.77
N HIS A 288 -12.45 -3.88 1.74
CA HIS A 288 -13.28 -5.01 1.31
C HIS A 288 -12.56 -6.00 0.39
N GLN A 289 -11.34 -5.69 -0.07
CA GLN A 289 -10.58 -6.51 -1.01
C GLN A 289 -11.36 -6.79 -2.31
N ILE A 290 -11.86 -5.73 -2.94
CA ILE A 290 -12.54 -5.76 -4.24
C ILE A 290 -11.88 -4.78 -5.22
N ASP A 291 -12.21 -4.92 -6.51
CA ASP A 291 -11.80 -3.93 -7.49
C ASP A 291 -12.53 -2.60 -7.24
N GLN A 292 -11.82 -1.49 -7.43
CA GLN A 292 -12.38 -0.15 -7.25
C GLN A 292 -13.62 0.12 -8.12
N GLY A 293 -13.66 -0.45 -9.33
CA GLY A 293 -14.80 -0.32 -10.23
C GLY A 293 -16.04 -1.10 -9.78
N GLU A 294 -15.90 -2.02 -8.82
CA GLU A 294 -16.99 -2.82 -8.25
C GLU A 294 -17.63 -2.15 -7.03
N VAL A 295 -17.10 -1.02 -6.55
CA VAL A 295 -17.66 -0.31 -5.40
C VAL A 295 -19.04 0.30 -5.74
N PRO A 296 -20.11 -0.05 -5.01
CA PRO A 296 -21.42 0.53 -5.26
C PRO A 296 -21.43 2.05 -5.09
N LEU A 297 -21.97 2.77 -6.07
CA LEU A 297 -21.98 4.24 -6.07
C LEU A 297 -22.72 4.81 -4.85
N GLN A 298 -23.79 4.15 -4.39
CA GLN A 298 -24.56 4.58 -3.21
C GLN A 298 -23.70 4.49 -1.94
N VAL A 299 -22.93 3.41 -1.78
CA VAL A 299 -22.01 3.22 -0.65
C VAL A 299 -20.90 4.28 -0.69
N ALA A 300 -20.29 4.48 -1.87
CA ALA A 300 -19.28 5.52 -2.05
C ALA A 300 -19.81 6.92 -1.72
N ALA A 301 -21.05 7.25 -2.11
CA ALA A 301 -21.68 8.54 -1.81
C ALA A 301 -21.99 8.72 -0.31
N GLN A 302 -22.41 7.65 0.39
CA GLN A 302 -22.62 7.68 1.83
C GLN A 302 -21.29 7.95 2.57
N LEU A 303 -20.23 7.23 2.20
CA LEU A 303 -18.90 7.39 2.78
C LEU A 303 -18.24 8.73 2.42
N GLN A 304 -18.53 9.27 1.23
CA GLN A 304 -18.20 10.66 0.88
C GLN A 304 -18.84 11.64 1.87
N GLY A 305 -20.11 11.41 2.26
CA GLY A 305 -20.78 12.19 3.29
C GLY A 305 -20.02 12.18 4.62
N VAL A 306 -19.48 11.02 5.05
CA VAL A 306 -18.65 10.91 6.25
C VAL A 306 -17.41 11.79 6.16
N LEU A 307 -16.70 11.77 5.02
CA LEU A 307 -15.55 12.66 4.81
C LEU A 307 -15.95 14.13 4.94
N LEU A 308 -16.99 14.57 4.24
CA LEU A 308 -17.41 15.97 4.23
C LEU A 308 -17.88 16.44 5.63
N ASP A 309 -18.62 15.61 6.35
CA ASP A 309 -19.13 15.92 7.69
C ASP A 309 -18.03 15.91 8.77
N SER A 310 -16.89 15.25 8.50
CA SER A 310 -15.74 15.14 9.40
C SER A 310 -14.56 16.03 9.01
N ASP A 311 -14.79 17.08 8.21
CA ASP A 311 -13.74 17.99 7.72
C ASP A 311 -12.60 17.24 6.99
N MET A 312 -12.99 16.25 6.17
CA MET A 312 -12.12 15.38 5.39
C MET A 312 -11.23 14.45 6.21
N SER A 313 -11.65 13.99 7.40
CA SER A 313 -10.88 13.00 8.18
C SER A 313 -10.89 11.61 7.54
N ALA A 314 -9.73 11.17 7.05
CA ALA A 314 -9.53 9.82 6.54
C ALA A 314 -9.65 8.74 7.63
N LYS A 315 -9.33 9.08 8.89
CA LYS A 315 -9.56 8.19 10.04
C LYS A 315 -11.06 8.00 10.29
N ALA A 316 -11.87 9.06 10.24
CA ALA A 316 -13.32 8.96 10.35
C ALA A 316 -13.93 8.11 9.23
N LEU A 317 -13.47 8.28 7.98
CA LEU A 317 -13.87 7.42 6.85
C LEU A 317 -13.53 5.95 7.12
N THR A 318 -12.29 5.68 7.51
CA THR A 318 -11.81 4.31 7.79
C THR A 318 -12.63 3.67 8.92
N ARG A 319 -12.87 4.42 9.99
CA ARG A 319 -13.68 4.01 11.13
C ARG A 319 -15.10 3.63 10.69
N ALA A 320 -15.72 4.44 9.84
CA ALA A 320 -17.06 4.17 9.32
C ALA A 320 -17.10 2.88 8.50
N ILE A 321 -16.09 2.64 7.66
CA ILE A 321 -15.99 1.43 6.83
C ILE A 321 -15.86 0.17 7.69
N VAL A 322 -14.92 0.13 8.64
CA VAL A 322 -14.63 -1.11 9.38
C VAL A 322 -15.65 -1.42 10.48
N LEU A 323 -16.49 -0.46 10.85
CA LEU A 323 -17.60 -0.65 11.77
C LEU A 323 -18.93 -0.91 11.05
N ASP A 324 -18.95 -0.84 9.72
CA ASP A 324 -20.14 -1.14 8.93
C ASP A 324 -20.51 -2.63 9.06
N ASP A 325 -21.82 -2.92 9.03
CA ASP A 325 -22.31 -4.29 9.17
C ASP A 325 -21.85 -5.18 8.00
N GLU A 326 -21.72 -4.61 6.80
CA GLU A 326 -21.24 -5.34 5.62
C GLU A 326 -19.78 -5.79 5.79
N PHE A 327 -18.93 -4.94 6.37
CA PHE A 327 -17.54 -5.28 6.63
C PHE A 327 -17.41 -6.49 7.56
N ARG A 328 -18.41 -6.70 8.44
CA ARG A 328 -18.46 -7.80 9.41
C ARG A 328 -19.00 -9.11 8.83
N ILE A 329 -19.55 -9.11 7.62
CA ILE A 329 -20.06 -10.32 6.97
C ILE A 329 -18.88 -11.25 6.67
N SER A 330 -18.95 -12.50 7.18
CA SER A 330 -17.93 -13.53 6.95
C SER A 330 -18.37 -14.59 5.94
N HIS A 331 -19.68 -14.77 5.75
CA HIS A 331 -20.29 -15.70 4.80
C HIS A 331 -21.78 -15.37 4.60
N MET A 332 -22.34 -15.85 3.48
CA MET A 332 -23.79 -15.86 3.21
C MET A 332 -24.30 -17.31 3.34
N GLU A 333 -25.37 -17.54 4.10
CA GLU A 333 -25.97 -18.88 4.25
C GLU A 333 -26.76 -19.31 2.99
N GLU A 334 -27.37 -18.36 2.29
CA GLU A 334 -28.09 -18.58 1.04
C GLU A 334 -27.54 -17.64 -0.06
N PRO A 335 -27.41 -18.11 -1.32
CA PRO A 335 -26.94 -17.27 -2.41
C PRO A 335 -27.93 -16.12 -2.66
N PRO A 336 -27.45 -14.90 -2.95
CA PRO A 336 -28.31 -13.74 -3.16
C PRO A 336 -29.34 -13.99 -4.26
N THR A 337 -30.59 -13.54 -4.05
CA THR A 337 -31.66 -13.66 -5.05
C THR A 337 -32.27 -12.30 -5.41
N GLY A 338 -32.53 -12.05 -6.69
CA GLY A 338 -33.16 -10.80 -7.14
C GLY A 338 -32.18 -9.62 -7.17
N GLU A 339 -32.55 -8.47 -6.58
CA GLU A 339 -31.71 -7.26 -6.51
C GLU A 339 -30.42 -7.49 -5.70
N GLU A 340 -30.36 -8.52 -4.86
CA GLU A 340 -29.14 -8.93 -4.12
C GLU A 340 -28.03 -9.48 -5.06
N LEU A 341 -28.35 -9.86 -6.31
CA LEU A 341 -27.34 -10.29 -7.29
C LEU A 341 -26.42 -9.15 -7.73
N GLU A 342 -26.79 -7.89 -7.47
CA GLU A 342 -25.96 -6.72 -7.81
C GLU A 342 -24.81 -6.51 -6.81
N HIS A 343 -24.85 -7.15 -5.64
CA HIS A 343 -23.84 -6.97 -4.59
C HIS A 343 -23.62 -8.25 -3.78
N ASP A 344 -22.59 -9.03 -4.13
CA ASP A 344 -22.16 -10.20 -3.36
C ASP A 344 -21.14 -9.72 -2.30
N PRO A 345 -21.49 -9.65 -1.01
CA PRO A 345 -20.58 -9.15 0.00
C PRO A 345 -19.36 -10.07 0.09
N VAL A 346 -18.17 -9.49 0.04
CA VAL A 346 -16.95 -10.26 0.30
C VAL A 346 -17.02 -10.77 1.74
N GLY A 347 -17.10 -12.09 1.90
CA GLY A 347 -17.10 -12.76 3.20
C GLY A 347 -15.78 -12.53 3.94
N VAL A 348 -14.96 -13.56 4.04
CA VAL A 348 -13.60 -13.42 4.59
C VAL A 348 -12.69 -12.66 3.62
N LYS A 349 -12.04 -11.59 4.10
CA LYS A 349 -11.20 -10.71 3.29
C LYS A 349 -9.77 -11.23 3.29
N LYS A 350 -9.16 -11.31 2.11
CA LYS A 350 -7.78 -11.78 1.98
C LYS A 350 -6.81 -10.75 2.60
N ALA A 351 -5.88 -11.22 3.42
CA ALA A 351 -4.78 -10.42 3.92
C ALA A 351 -3.79 -10.10 2.79
N ARG A 352 -3.46 -8.81 2.66
CA ARG A 352 -2.47 -8.31 1.70
C ARG A 352 -1.06 -8.68 2.15
N PRO A 353 -0.05 -8.70 1.24
CA PRO A 353 1.33 -8.96 1.63
C PRO A 353 1.85 -8.07 2.76
N ALA A 354 1.54 -6.77 2.75
CA ALA A 354 1.91 -5.84 3.82
C ALA A 354 1.29 -6.22 5.18
N GLN A 355 0.02 -6.63 5.19
CA GLN A 355 -0.66 -7.09 6.40
C GLN A 355 -0.07 -8.41 6.91
N LEU A 356 0.26 -9.35 6.01
CA LEU A 356 0.91 -10.60 6.40
C LEU A 356 2.34 -10.38 6.91
N ALA A 357 3.10 -9.45 6.32
CA ALA A 357 4.43 -9.10 6.80
C ALA A 357 4.37 -8.60 8.25
N LEU A 358 3.48 -7.65 8.53
CA LEU A 358 3.26 -7.11 9.87
C LEU A 358 2.78 -8.19 10.86
N LEU A 359 1.91 -9.09 10.42
CA LEU A 359 1.41 -10.19 11.26
C LEU A 359 2.55 -11.12 11.66
N PHE A 360 3.38 -11.53 10.72
CA PHE A 360 4.49 -12.44 11.00
C PHE A 360 5.57 -11.77 11.84
N GLU A 361 5.88 -10.50 11.61
CA GLU A 361 6.78 -9.73 12.47
C GLU A 361 6.24 -9.63 13.91
N ASP A 362 4.94 -9.36 14.09
CA ASP A 362 4.28 -9.29 15.39
C ASP A 362 4.23 -10.64 16.12
N LEU A 363 3.92 -11.72 15.39
CA LEU A 363 3.85 -13.08 15.94
C LEU A 363 5.22 -13.65 16.28
N THR A 364 6.22 -13.41 15.43
CA THR A 364 7.46 -14.21 15.45
C THR A 364 8.75 -13.39 15.58
N GLY A 365 8.66 -12.06 15.46
CA GLY A 365 9.83 -11.19 15.29
C GLY A 365 10.57 -11.39 13.96
N PHE A 366 10.05 -12.25 13.07
CA PHE A 366 10.70 -12.61 11.83
C PHE A 366 10.28 -11.69 10.69
N ARG A 367 11.28 -11.15 10.00
CA ARG A 367 11.12 -10.50 8.70
C ARG A 367 11.79 -11.36 7.65
N TRP A 368 11.07 -11.65 6.57
CA TRP A 368 11.60 -12.53 5.53
C TRP A 368 12.48 -11.74 4.57
N GLN A 369 13.78 -11.69 4.91
CA GLN A 369 14.76 -10.96 4.13
C GLN A 369 15.71 -11.91 3.40
N THR A 370 16.17 -11.50 2.22
CA THR A 370 17.21 -12.21 1.48
C THR A 370 18.61 -11.75 1.90
N ASP A 371 19.60 -12.63 1.79
CA ASP A 371 21.02 -12.24 1.82
C ASP A 371 21.45 -11.93 0.38
N LEU A 372 21.77 -10.67 0.12
CA LEU A 372 22.30 -10.19 -1.17
C LEU A 372 23.67 -9.54 -1.01
N SER A 373 24.40 -9.89 0.05
CA SER A 373 25.74 -9.36 0.30
C SER A 373 26.73 -9.63 -0.84
N GLU A 374 26.52 -10.71 -1.61
CA GLU A 374 27.33 -11.02 -2.81
C GLU A 374 27.17 -9.99 -3.95
N PHE A 375 26.12 -9.18 -3.91
CA PHE A 375 25.83 -8.11 -4.86
C PHE A 375 26.05 -6.71 -4.26
N ASP A 376 26.65 -6.61 -3.07
CA ASP A 376 26.80 -5.36 -2.31
C ASP A 376 25.46 -4.63 -2.08
N LEU A 377 24.38 -5.40 -1.86
CA LEU A 377 23.03 -4.89 -1.59
C LEU A 377 22.60 -5.22 -0.15
N ALA A 378 21.87 -4.29 0.47
CA ALA A 378 21.19 -4.54 1.73
C ALA A 378 20.13 -5.64 1.59
N PRO A 379 19.79 -6.34 2.69
CA PRO A 379 18.72 -7.32 2.68
C PRO A 379 17.39 -6.72 2.19
N ILE A 380 16.79 -7.36 1.18
CA ILE A 380 15.49 -6.99 0.64
C ILE A 380 14.41 -7.79 1.37
N ASP A 381 13.35 -7.10 1.79
CA ASP A 381 12.18 -7.71 2.40
C ASP A 381 11.28 -8.32 1.31
N LEU A 382 11.20 -9.66 1.30
CA LEU A 382 10.49 -10.42 0.27
C LEU A 382 8.97 -10.20 0.29
N MET A 383 8.43 -9.68 1.41
CA MET A 383 7.01 -9.42 1.56
C MET A 383 6.64 -7.98 1.18
N ALA A 384 7.59 -7.05 1.21
CA ALA A 384 7.36 -5.62 0.95
C ALA A 384 7.84 -5.15 -0.44
N ASP A 385 8.71 -5.93 -1.09
CA ASP A 385 9.32 -5.55 -2.37
C ASP A 385 9.06 -6.59 -3.46
N SER A 386 8.80 -6.12 -4.69
CA SER A 386 8.47 -6.98 -5.82
C SER A 386 9.68 -7.49 -6.60
N PHE A 387 10.90 -7.05 -6.28
CA PHE A 387 12.10 -7.35 -7.07
C PHE A 387 12.35 -8.84 -7.26
N LEU A 388 12.20 -9.63 -6.20
CA LEU A 388 12.31 -11.09 -6.24
C LEU A 388 10.96 -11.80 -6.45
N GLY A 389 9.87 -11.03 -6.52
CA GLY A 389 8.54 -11.49 -6.93
C GLY A 389 7.69 -12.16 -5.84
N TYR A 390 8.20 -12.38 -4.63
CA TYR A 390 7.42 -13.02 -3.55
C TYR A 390 6.18 -12.22 -3.15
N ASN A 391 6.32 -10.89 -3.00
CA ASN A 391 5.20 -9.97 -2.79
C ASN A 391 4.12 -10.13 -3.88
N VAL A 392 4.51 -10.14 -5.16
CA VAL A 392 3.61 -10.29 -6.31
C VAL A 392 2.95 -11.67 -6.32
N LEU A 393 3.70 -12.74 -6.04
CA LEU A 393 3.17 -14.11 -5.97
C LEU A 393 2.10 -14.29 -4.88
N LEU A 394 2.18 -13.49 -3.81
CA LEU A 394 1.19 -13.42 -2.72
C LEU A 394 -0.03 -12.55 -3.07
N GLY A 395 0.03 -11.83 -4.19
CA GLY A 395 -1.06 -11.00 -4.71
C GLY A 395 -0.85 -9.50 -4.50
N GLY A 396 0.37 -9.07 -4.18
CA GLY A 396 0.75 -7.67 -4.13
C GLY A 396 1.02 -7.05 -5.49
N ILE A 397 1.40 -5.78 -5.41
CA ILE A 397 1.84 -4.87 -6.45
C ILE A 397 3.15 -4.23 -5.93
N ASP A 398 3.87 -3.36 -6.59
CA ASP A 398 3.74 -2.68 -7.86
C ASP A 398 5.02 -3.03 -8.62
N SER A 399 4.97 -4.12 -9.39
CA SER A 399 6.11 -4.55 -10.21
C SER A 399 5.98 -3.97 -11.61
N LEU A 400 7.02 -4.11 -12.43
CA LEU A 400 7.01 -3.66 -13.82
C LEU A 400 5.76 -4.08 -14.63
N PHE A 401 5.18 -5.25 -14.34
CA PHE A 401 4.04 -5.82 -15.09
C PHE A 401 2.78 -6.07 -14.25
N VAL A 402 2.85 -5.91 -12.93
CA VAL A 402 1.73 -6.18 -12.02
C VAL A 402 1.41 -4.91 -11.26
N THR A 403 0.39 -4.21 -11.74
CA THR A 403 -0.08 -2.91 -11.25
C THR A 403 -1.46 -2.98 -10.61
N ARG A 404 -2.02 -4.18 -10.45
CA ARG A 404 -3.30 -4.42 -9.78
C ARG A 404 -3.16 -5.56 -8.77
N PRO A 405 -3.71 -5.42 -7.57
CA PRO A 405 -3.65 -6.46 -6.57
C PRO A 405 -4.47 -7.69 -6.97
N SER A 406 -4.17 -8.82 -6.35
CA SER A 406 -4.97 -10.03 -6.48
C SER A 406 -5.75 -10.26 -5.18
N HIS A 407 -7.07 -10.12 -5.27
CA HIS A 407 -8.00 -10.38 -4.17
C HIS A 407 -8.28 -11.87 -3.95
N SER A 408 -7.86 -12.75 -4.87
CA SER A 408 -8.02 -14.19 -4.76
C SER A 408 -6.80 -14.87 -4.16
N TYR A 409 -7.02 -15.98 -3.45
CA TYR A 409 -5.94 -16.81 -2.91
C TYR A 409 -5.51 -17.86 -3.92
N SER A 410 -4.41 -17.58 -4.59
CA SER A 410 -3.87 -18.41 -5.67
C SER A 410 -2.98 -19.54 -5.14
N ALA A 411 -2.66 -20.50 -6.01
CA ALA A 411 -1.69 -21.54 -5.70
C ALA A 411 -0.30 -20.97 -5.36
N THR A 412 0.11 -19.86 -6.01
CA THR A 412 1.38 -19.20 -5.71
C THR A 412 1.37 -18.52 -4.35
N ALA A 413 0.25 -17.87 -3.98
CA ALA A 413 0.08 -17.28 -2.65
C ALA A 413 0.23 -18.34 -1.55
N SER A 414 -0.36 -19.53 -1.76
CA SER A 414 -0.19 -20.65 -0.83
C SER A 414 1.27 -21.13 -0.73
N LEU A 415 2.01 -21.19 -1.83
CA LEU A 415 3.42 -21.56 -1.80
C LEU A 415 4.28 -20.52 -1.05
N VAL A 416 4.01 -19.23 -1.23
CA VAL A 416 4.70 -18.16 -0.50
C VAL A 416 4.40 -18.28 0.99
N LEU A 417 3.13 -18.37 1.39
CA LEU A 417 2.74 -18.51 2.80
C LEU A 417 3.39 -19.72 3.47
N ARG A 418 3.42 -20.88 2.81
CA ARG A 418 4.04 -22.09 3.37
C ARG A 418 5.53 -21.94 3.61
N ASN A 419 6.24 -21.24 2.74
CA ASN A 419 7.66 -20.97 2.93
C ASN A 419 7.89 -19.93 4.03
N LEU A 420 7.12 -18.83 4.04
CA LEU A 420 7.16 -17.84 5.12
C LEU A 420 6.91 -18.49 6.48
N ALA A 421 5.85 -19.30 6.60
CA ALA A 421 5.50 -20.04 7.80
C ALA A 421 6.64 -20.94 8.28
N ARG A 422 7.29 -21.66 7.36
CA ARG A 422 8.43 -22.52 7.69
C ARG A 422 9.62 -21.72 8.21
N GLU A 423 10.02 -20.66 7.52
CA GLU A 423 11.17 -19.84 7.92
C GLU A 423 10.90 -19.14 9.26
N ALA A 424 9.73 -18.52 9.41
CA ALA A 424 9.32 -17.83 10.62
C ALA A 424 9.21 -18.79 11.82
N ALA A 425 8.58 -19.97 11.64
CA ALA A 425 8.47 -20.98 12.68
C ALA A 425 9.84 -21.48 13.15
N ASN A 426 10.77 -21.71 12.22
CA ASN A 426 12.13 -22.12 12.59
C ASN A 426 12.82 -21.03 13.42
N ALA A 427 12.74 -19.78 12.98
CA ALA A 427 13.40 -18.65 13.62
C ALA A 427 12.86 -18.41 15.04
N VAL A 428 11.54 -18.35 15.21
CA VAL A 428 10.92 -18.07 16.52
C VAL A 428 11.11 -19.21 17.51
N VAL A 429 10.99 -20.47 17.07
CA VAL A 429 11.19 -21.61 17.97
C VAL A 429 12.63 -21.65 18.48
N ASP A 430 13.63 -21.41 17.63
CA ASP A 430 15.02 -21.37 18.04
C ASP A 430 15.29 -20.20 19.00
N ALA A 431 14.78 -19.01 18.68
CA ALA A 431 14.94 -17.83 19.52
C ALA A 431 14.29 -18.04 20.90
N GLU A 432 13.00 -18.36 20.92
CA GLU A 432 12.22 -18.42 22.15
C GLU A 432 12.62 -19.60 23.04
N LEU A 433 12.79 -20.82 22.51
CA LEU A 433 13.16 -21.97 23.34
C LEU A 433 14.60 -21.89 23.87
N SER A 434 15.43 -20.98 23.33
CA SER A 434 16.75 -20.65 23.87
C SER A 434 16.71 -19.59 24.98
N ASP A 435 15.67 -18.76 25.03
CA ASP A 435 15.49 -17.71 26.04
C ASP A 435 14.85 -18.31 27.31
N PRO A 436 15.53 -18.36 28.47
CA PRO A 436 14.95 -18.92 29.68
C PRO A 436 13.77 -18.09 30.25
N GLU A 437 13.59 -16.83 29.83
CA GLU A 437 12.54 -15.96 30.33
C GLU A 437 11.24 -16.14 29.53
N LEU A 438 10.29 -16.94 30.06
CA LEU A 438 9.03 -17.22 29.35
C LEU A 438 8.20 -15.96 29.01
N GLY A 439 8.30 -14.92 29.84
CA GLY A 439 7.49 -13.70 29.71
C GLY A 439 7.96 -12.70 28.64
N SER A 440 9.16 -12.88 28.07
CA SER A 440 9.67 -12.08 26.95
C SER A 440 9.26 -12.64 25.57
N ARG A 441 8.73 -13.87 25.55
CA ARG A 441 8.38 -14.62 24.34
C ARG A 441 7.01 -14.21 23.79
N HIS A 442 6.83 -14.39 22.49
CA HIS A 442 5.62 -14.02 21.75
C HIS A 442 4.66 -15.21 21.59
N LEU A 443 5.17 -16.43 21.35
CA LEU A 443 4.35 -17.60 21.03
C LEU A 443 4.47 -18.74 22.07
N LEU A 444 5.69 -19.17 22.37
CA LEU A 444 5.99 -20.32 23.23
C LEU A 444 6.18 -19.89 24.69
N THR A 445 5.14 -19.32 25.27
CA THR A 445 5.17 -18.66 26.60
C THR A 445 4.93 -19.62 27.78
N LEU A 446 4.56 -20.88 27.54
CA LEU A 446 4.20 -21.85 28.58
C LEU A 446 5.13 -23.07 28.62
N VAL A 447 6.01 -23.22 27.63
CA VAL A 447 6.86 -24.42 27.45
C VAL A 447 8.34 -24.09 27.38
N THR A 448 9.18 -25.02 27.82
CA THR A 448 10.63 -25.01 27.66
C THR A 448 11.07 -25.94 26.53
N SER A 449 12.36 -25.91 26.19
CA SER A 449 12.95 -26.79 25.17
C SER A 449 12.91 -28.29 25.52
N THR A 450 12.54 -28.63 26.76
CA THR A 450 12.46 -30.02 27.23
C THR A 450 11.06 -30.50 27.59
N ASP A 451 10.05 -29.61 27.54
CA ASP A 451 8.70 -29.98 27.97
C ASP A 451 8.00 -30.85 26.92
N THR A 452 7.51 -32.00 27.39
CA THR A 452 6.76 -32.98 26.59
C THR A 452 5.54 -33.52 27.34
N ASP A 453 5.19 -32.92 28.48
CA ASP A 453 4.01 -33.30 29.26
C ASP A 453 2.74 -32.92 28.48
N GLU A 454 1.78 -33.84 28.38
CA GLU A 454 0.60 -33.67 27.52
C GLU A 454 -0.24 -32.45 27.94
N ASP A 455 -0.47 -32.26 29.24
CA ASP A 455 -1.32 -31.17 29.73
C ASP A 455 -0.68 -29.81 29.40
N VAL A 456 0.63 -29.68 29.65
CA VAL A 456 1.41 -28.45 29.36
C VAL A 456 1.46 -28.15 27.86
N VAL A 457 1.69 -29.16 27.02
CA VAL A 457 1.72 -28.98 25.55
C VAL A 457 0.34 -28.56 25.04
N ARG A 458 -0.74 -29.14 25.55
CA ARG A 458 -2.11 -28.78 25.16
C ARG A 458 -2.48 -27.36 25.59
N GLU A 459 -2.09 -26.92 26.78
CA GLU A 459 -2.26 -25.53 27.22
C GLU A 459 -1.54 -24.55 26.30
N GLN A 460 -0.29 -24.85 25.92
CA GLN A 460 0.47 -24.05 24.96
C GLN A 460 -0.18 -24.02 23.58
N LEU A 461 -0.71 -25.14 23.10
CA LEU A 461 -1.43 -25.20 21.83
C LEU A 461 -2.70 -24.35 21.83
N ALA A 462 -3.51 -24.43 22.89
CA ALA A 462 -4.69 -23.57 23.06
C ALA A 462 -4.30 -22.08 22.99
N ALA A 463 -3.20 -21.69 23.67
CA ALA A 463 -2.69 -20.32 23.60
C ALA A 463 -2.25 -19.92 22.18
N LEU A 464 -1.67 -20.84 21.39
CA LEU A 464 -1.30 -20.58 19.99
C LEU A 464 -2.52 -20.38 19.08
N TYR A 465 -3.59 -21.15 19.28
CA TYR A 465 -4.84 -20.95 18.52
C TYR A 465 -5.42 -19.56 18.74
N LEU A 466 -5.42 -19.09 19.99
CA LEU A 466 -5.87 -17.73 20.30
C LEU A 466 -4.95 -16.68 19.69
N ARG A 467 -3.63 -16.84 19.78
CA ARG A 467 -2.67 -15.84 19.32
C ARG A 467 -2.54 -15.74 17.80
N ILE A 468 -2.56 -16.89 17.10
CA ILE A 468 -2.32 -16.97 15.64
C ILE A 468 -3.63 -16.81 14.86
N LEU A 469 -4.70 -17.49 15.31
CA LEU A 469 -5.96 -17.61 14.58
C LEU A 469 -7.11 -16.82 15.23
N ALA A 470 -6.90 -16.20 16.39
CA ALA A 470 -7.95 -15.53 17.18
C ALA A 470 -9.11 -16.47 17.55
N ARG A 471 -8.81 -17.77 17.76
CA ARG A 471 -9.78 -18.80 18.15
C ARG A 471 -9.58 -19.22 19.61
N ASP A 472 -10.63 -19.13 20.40
CA ASP A 472 -10.65 -19.64 21.77
C ASP A 472 -10.94 -21.15 21.75
N GLU A 473 -9.89 -21.95 21.84
CA GLU A 473 -9.96 -23.41 21.78
C GLU A 473 -9.60 -24.00 23.16
N ALA A 474 -10.43 -24.93 23.65
CA ALA A 474 -10.15 -25.64 24.89
C ALA A 474 -8.94 -26.59 24.73
N PRO A 475 -8.09 -26.79 25.75
CA PRO A 475 -6.95 -27.72 25.68
C PRO A 475 -7.32 -29.18 25.33
N ASP A 476 -8.55 -29.60 25.65
CA ASP A 476 -9.13 -30.91 25.34
C ASP A 476 -10.02 -30.89 24.07
N GLY A 477 -10.10 -29.75 23.38
CA GLY A 477 -10.84 -29.58 22.14
C GLY A 477 -10.28 -30.39 20.96
N GLU A 478 -11.08 -30.52 19.90
CA GLU A 478 -10.72 -31.29 18.70
C GLU A 478 -9.51 -30.70 17.99
N ALA A 479 -9.51 -29.39 17.70
CA ALA A 479 -8.41 -28.72 17.02
C ALA A 479 -7.07 -28.83 17.78
N VAL A 480 -7.09 -28.60 19.11
CA VAL A 480 -5.91 -28.77 19.95
C VAL A 480 -5.45 -30.23 19.97
N SER A 481 -6.37 -31.19 19.98
CA SER A 481 -6.04 -32.61 19.94
C SER A 481 -5.37 -33.02 18.62
N GLU A 482 -5.80 -32.47 17.48
CA GLU A 482 -5.14 -32.69 16.19
C GLU A 482 -3.72 -32.12 16.16
N SER A 483 -3.54 -30.89 16.64
CA SER A 483 -2.22 -30.26 16.73
C SER A 483 -1.30 -30.97 17.72
N HIS A 484 -1.84 -31.49 18.83
CA HIS A 484 -1.09 -32.30 19.77
C HIS A 484 -0.65 -33.63 19.15
N ALA A 485 -1.52 -34.29 18.38
CA ALA A 485 -1.15 -35.51 17.65
C ALA A 485 -0.01 -35.25 16.64
N LEU A 486 -0.03 -34.11 15.95
CA LEU A 486 1.07 -33.69 15.08
C LEU A 486 2.38 -33.47 15.87
N PHE A 487 2.31 -32.77 16.99
CA PHE A 487 3.45 -32.57 17.88
C PHE A 487 4.04 -33.90 18.35
N GLN A 488 3.20 -34.82 18.83
CA GLN A 488 3.62 -36.15 19.27
C GLN A 488 4.28 -36.94 18.15
N ALA A 489 3.68 -36.97 16.95
CA ALA A 489 4.27 -37.66 15.80
C ALA A 489 5.64 -37.08 15.41
N ALA A 490 5.79 -35.75 15.45
CA ALA A 490 7.06 -35.09 15.18
C ALA A 490 8.12 -35.36 16.27
N LEU A 491 7.70 -35.42 17.53
CA LEU A 491 8.54 -35.77 18.67
C LEU A 491 9.01 -37.23 18.60
N GLU A 492 8.10 -38.17 18.33
CA GLU A 492 8.43 -39.60 18.15
C GLU A 492 9.43 -39.82 17.01
N HIS A 493 9.29 -39.07 15.92
CA HIS A 493 10.18 -39.19 14.76
C HIS A 493 11.57 -38.61 15.01
N SER A 494 11.65 -37.46 15.69
CA SER A 494 12.90 -36.70 15.85
C SER A 494 13.65 -36.99 17.15
N GLY A 495 12.93 -37.36 18.21
CA GLY A 495 13.45 -37.42 19.58
C GLY A 495 13.79 -36.04 20.17
N ASP A 496 13.32 -34.95 19.55
CA ASP A 496 13.69 -33.57 19.90
C ASP A 496 12.43 -32.67 20.00
N PRO A 497 12.06 -32.20 21.20
CA PRO A 497 10.92 -31.30 21.40
C PRO A 497 11.04 -29.98 20.62
N VAL A 498 12.24 -29.46 20.42
CA VAL A 498 12.46 -28.25 19.62
C VAL A 498 12.07 -28.52 18.16
N ARG A 499 12.46 -29.67 17.62
CA ARG A 499 12.06 -30.09 16.27
C ARG A 499 10.56 -30.33 16.17
N ALA A 500 9.93 -30.89 17.21
CA ALA A 500 8.48 -31.07 17.25
C ALA A 500 7.75 -29.72 17.19
N TRP A 501 8.16 -28.73 17.98
CA TRP A 501 7.59 -27.38 17.93
C TRP A 501 7.77 -26.69 16.59
N LYS A 502 8.92 -26.84 15.93
CA LYS A 502 9.13 -26.33 14.56
C LYS A 502 8.10 -26.88 13.57
N VAL A 503 7.83 -28.18 13.62
CA VAL A 503 6.85 -28.83 12.73
C VAL A 503 5.44 -28.35 13.04
N THR A 504 5.05 -28.36 14.31
CA THR A 504 3.71 -27.94 14.75
C THR A 504 3.44 -26.47 14.43
N LEU A 505 4.39 -25.59 14.73
CA LEU A 505 4.21 -24.16 14.48
C LEU A 505 4.24 -23.83 12.98
N THR A 506 5.06 -24.53 12.18
CA THR A 506 4.99 -24.43 10.71
C THR A 506 3.59 -24.79 10.21
N ALA A 507 2.95 -25.80 10.80
CA ALA A 507 1.60 -26.21 10.43
C ALA A 507 0.53 -25.17 10.78
N LEU A 508 0.59 -24.58 11.98
CA LEU A 508 -0.34 -23.53 12.39
C LEU A 508 -0.15 -22.24 11.57
N LEU A 509 1.09 -21.82 11.33
CA LEU A 509 1.39 -20.58 10.59
C LEU A 509 1.14 -20.69 9.08
N GLN A 510 1.03 -21.90 8.52
CA GLN A 510 0.67 -22.10 7.11
C GLN A 510 -0.83 -22.36 6.90
N ASP A 511 -1.64 -22.35 7.98
CA ASP A 511 -3.08 -22.49 7.87
C ASP A 511 -3.64 -21.37 6.99
N VAL A 512 -4.54 -21.72 6.08
CA VAL A 512 -5.12 -20.74 5.16
C VAL A 512 -5.90 -19.67 5.90
N GLU A 513 -6.50 -19.96 7.06
CA GLU A 513 -7.22 -19.00 7.91
C GLU A 513 -6.34 -17.79 8.28
N ILE A 514 -5.00 -17.96 8.38
CA ILE A 514 -4.09 -16.84 8.69
C ILE A 514 -4.06 -15.80 7.56
N ALA A 515 -4.34 -16.21 6.33
CA ALA A 515 -4.35 -15.36 5.15
C ALA A 515 -5.67 -14.59 4.98
N TYR A 516 -6.58 -14.65 5.96
CA TYR A 516 -7.87 -14.00 5.91
C TYR A 516 -8.25 -13.30 7.23
N TYR A 517 -9.14 -12.34 7.15
CA TYR A 517 -9.73 -11.64 8.30
C TYR A 517 -11.19 -11.26 8.08
#